data_AF-A0A0A8EHZ7-F1
#
_entry.id   AF-A0A0A8EHZ7-F1
#
_cell.length_a   1.000
_cell.length_b   1.000
_cell.length_c   1.000
_cell.angle_alpha   90.00
_cell.angle_beta   90.00
_cell.angle_gamma   90.00
#
_symmetry.space_group_name_H-M   'P 1'
#
loop_
_entity.id
_entity.type
_entity.pdbx_description
1 polymer ?
#
loop_
_entity_poly.entity_id
_entity_poly.type
_entity_poly.pdbx_seq_one_letter_code
_entity_poly.pdbx_strand_id
1 'polypeptide(L)'
;MPHPTSPYDDDLDDLPPPQPVHYAEQALLGALLLAPHRLADIGTLEADHFSNHAHGVLFAAMGTVPPPDPETHRTDVAWLTAVLDAARPEAPGLTASYLHTLSQVCPWPKHAPTYARMIRADRARRMLRMHAERLAQTATDTILPNPAATTLAQADTLGRFLENLSGQFAPHPGSLPRTVPPEAPPRDSGEEALDEERLLLATATAHPAQLKDMRWLMPEDFALPLHASLWQCLTSLVHRGDPVDPVTVLWEAQHRGLLADGVTPSDLMALVSMPAGSPEHWGEKVLQRALLARAHAVATRITAYTDEPANTPHQLITGSRRALADLTALRTRWQRTTATTPPTAARTPRTPAVTRAGPPPRTAAPAARAATR
;
A
#
# COMPACT_ATOMS: atom_id res chain seq x y z
N MET A 1 4.52 35.34 -52.17
CA MET A 1 3.57 34.22 -52.02
C MET A 1 4.14 33.28 -50.96
N PRO A 2 3.63 33.30 -49.71
CA PRO A 2 4.03 32.29 -48.74
C PRO A 2 3.28 30.99 -49.05
N HIS A 3 4.00 29.87 -49.06
CA HIS A 3 3.42 28.54 -49.20
C HIS A 3 2.51 28.24 -48.00
N PRO A 4 1.33 27.63 -48.18
CA PRO A 4 0.51 27.18 -47.06
C PRO A 4 1.23 26.00 -46.39
N THR A 5 1.59 26.18 -45.12
CA THR A 5 2.06 25.10 -44.25
C THR A 5 0.98 24.04 -44.15
N SER A 6 1.36 22.80 -44.49
CA SER A 6 0.49 21.62 -44.39
C SER A 6 0.01 21.46 -42.94
N PRO A 7 -1.29 21.29 -42.67
CA PRO A 7 -1.84 21.17 -41.31
C PRO A 7 -1.55 19.80 -40.65
N TYR A 8 -0.52 19.09 -41.11
CA TYR A 8 -0.20 17.72 -40.68
C TYR A 8 1.27 17.55 -40.23
N ASP A 9 2.07 18.63 -40.16
CA ASP A 9 3.48 18.57 -39.78
C ASP A 9 3.74 18.89 -38.28
N ASP A 10 2.70 19.26 -37.51
CA ASP A 10 2.87 19.85 -36.16
C ASP A 10 2.68 18.85 -34.99
N ASP A 11 2.29 17.59 -35.25
CA ASP A 11 1.89 16.65 -34.19
C ASP A 11 2.97 15.59 -33.80
N LEU A 12 4.10 15.51 -34.51
CA LEU A 12 5.17 14.53 -34.21
C LEU A 12 6.27 15.04 -33.27
N ASP A 13 6.40 16.37 -33.13
CA ASP A 13 7.43 17.03 -32.32
C ASP A 13 7.05 17.14 -30.82
N ASP A 14 5.83 16.74 -30.45
CA ASP A 14 5.30 16.79 -29.07
C ASP A 14 5.56 15.52 -28.25
N LEU A 15 6.34 14.57 -28.77
CA LEU A 15 6.69 13.37 -28.01
C LEU A 15 7.70 13.71 -26.91
N PRO A 16 7.43 13.33 -25.64
CA PRO A 16 8.37 13.59 -24.56
C PRO A 16 9.72 12.91 -24.87
N PRO A 17 10.85 13.55 -24.50
CA PRO A 17 12.16 13.00 -24.79
C PRO A 17 12.32 11.60 -24.16
N PRO A 18 13.07 10.71 -24.81
CA PRO A 18 13.25 9.35 -24.33
C PRO A 18 13.88 9.35 -22.93
N GLN A 19 13.26 8.58 -22.04
CA GLN A 19 13.73 8.42 -20.67
C GLN A 19 15.08 7.68 -20.62
N PRO A 20 15.90 7.87 -19.57
CA PRO A 20 17.22 7.22 -19.46
C PRO A 20 17.21 5.69 -19.66
N VAL A 21 16.13 5.01 -19.25
CA VAL A 21 15.97 3.56 -19.46
C VAL A 21 15.98 3.17 -20.94
N HIS A 22 15.46 4.02 -21.83
CA HIS A 22 15.46 3.76 -23.28
C HIS A 22 16.88 3.54 -23.80
N TYR A 23 17.81 4.42 -23.40
CA TYR A 23 19.22 4.31 -23.76
C TYR A 23 19.88 3.08 -23.11
N ALA A 24 19.46 2.69 -21.90
CA ALA A 24 19.95 1.48 -21.26
C ALA A 24 19.50 0.21 -22.01
N GLU A 25 18.26 0.18 -22.50
CA GLU A 25 17.75 -0.91 -23.34
C GLU A 25 18.52 -1.00 -24.66
N GLN A 26 18.71 0.13 -25.34
CA GLN A 26 19.49 0.18 -26.58
C GLN A 26 20.94 -0.29 -26.36
N ALA A 27 21.58 0.18 -25.29
CA ALA A 27 22.95 -0.22 -24.96
C ALA A 27 23.06 -1.71 -24.58
N LEU A 28 22.05 -2.26 -23.89
CA LEU A 28 21.99 -3.70 -23.60
C LEU A 28 21.84 -4.51 -24.88
N LEU A 29 20.84 -4.20 -25.70
CA LEU A 29 20.58 -4.92 -26.94
C LEU A 29 21.79 -4.85 -27.87
N GLY A 30 22.40 -3.66 -28.02
CA GLY A 30 23.65 -3.51 -28.76
C GLY A 30 24.80 -4.33 -28.18
N ALA A 31 24.93 -4.40 -26.84
CA ALA A 31 25.95 -5.23 -26.20
C ALA A 31 25.77 -6.72 -26.51
N LEU A 32 24.52 -7.19 -26.53
CA LEU A 32 24.18 -8.58 -26.83
C LEU A 32 24.29 -8.91 -28.32
N LEU A 33 23.99 -7.95 -29.21
CA LEU A 33 24.24 -8.07 -30.65
C LEU A 33 25.75 -8.15 -30.94
N LEU A 34 26.59 -7.41 -30.21
CA LEU A 34 28.05 -7.45 -30.39
C LEU A 34 28.70 -8.66 -29.71
N ALA A 35 28.17 -9.11 -28.58
CA ALA A 35 28.73 -10.20 -27.78
C ALA A 35 27.63 -11.13 -27.24
N PRO A 36 27.07 -12.03 -28.07
CA PRO A 36 25.92 -12.89 -27.70
C PRO A 36 26.17 -13.77 -26.47
N HIS A 37 27.41 -14.22 -26.25
CA HIS A 37 27.79 -15.02 -25.08
C HIS A 37 27.50 -14.32 -23.73
N ARG A 38 27.38 -12.98 -23.72
CA ARG A 38 27.07 -12.20 -22.52
C ARG A 38 25.63 -12.33 -22.05
N LEU A 39 24.76 -12.99 -22.82
CA LEU A 39 23.42 -13.39 -22.34
C LEU A 39 23.51 -14.19 -21.02
N ALA A 40 24.59 -14.95 -20.81
CA ALA A 40 24.81 -15.66 -19.55
C ALA A 40 25.18 -14.74 -18.36
N ASP A 41 25.70 -13.54 -18.61
CA ASP A 41 26.27 -12.64 -17.60
C ASP A 41 25.24 -11.67 -16.99
N ILE A 42 24.09 -11.46 -17.63
CA ILE A 42 23.14 -10.38 -17.29
C ILE A 42 22.17 -10.74 -16.15
N GLY A 43 22.17 -12.00 -15.71
CA GLY A 43 21.23 -12.56 -14.73
C GLY A 43 19.79 -12.63 -15.27
N THR A 44 18.82 -12.88 -14.40
CA THR A 44 17.40 -12.98 -14.80
C THR A 44 16.89 -11.66 -15.37
N LEU A 45 16.45 -11.69 -16.63
CA LEU A 45 15.79 -10.59 -17.33
C LEU A 45 14.76 -11.21 -18.29
N GLU A 46 13.56 -10.65 -18.33
CA GLU A 46 12.46 -11.12 -19.18
C GLU A 46 12.06 -10.02 -20.17
N ALA A 47 11.38 -10.40 -21.25
CA ALA A 47 10.97 -9.48 -22.31
C ALA A 47 10.04 -8.36 -21.80
N ASP A 48 9.18 -8.66 -20.81
CA ASP A 48 8.25 -7.71 -20.20
C ASP A 48 8.93 -6.68 -19.27
N HIS A 49 10.23 -6.87 -18.99
CA HIS A 49 11.03 -5.90 -18.26
C HIS A 49 11.36 -4.66 -19.09
N PHE A 50 11.38 -4.78 -20.41
CA PHE A 50 11.61 -3.67 -21.32
C PHE A 50 10.39 -2.73 -21.33
N SER A 51 10.66 -1.44 -21.37
CA SER A 51 9.66 -0.39 -21.53
C SER A 51 9.17 -0.31 -22.98
N ASN A 52 10.07 -0.55 -23.94
CA ASN A 52 9.72 -0.67 -25.35
C ASN A 52 9.42 -2.14 -25.70
N HIS A 53 8.23 -2.40 -26.22
CA HIS A 53 7.80 -3.73 -26.62
C HIS A 53 8.72 -4.38 -27.67
N ALA A 54 9.15 -3.63 -28.70
CA ALA A 54 10.03 -4.15 -29.73
C ALA A 54 11.42 -4.54 -29.19
N HIS A 55 11.92 -3.80 -28.19
CA HIS A 55 13.15 -4.18 -27.49
C HIS A 55 13.00 -5.49 -26.71
N GLY A 56 11.86 -5.67 -26.02
CA GLY A 56 11.55 -6.91 -25.31
C GLY A 56 11.43 -8.11 -26.25
N VAL A 57 10.75 -7.95 -27.38
CA VAL A 57 10.64 -9.00 -28.42
C VAL A 57 12.01 -9.36 -28.99
N LEU A 58 12.84 -8.37 -29.31
CA LEU A 58 14.20 -8.61 -29.80
C LEU A 58 15.05 -9.37 -28.76
N PHE A 59 14.96 -8.97 -27.49
CA PHE A 59 15.63 -9.66 -26.39
C PHE A 59 15.17 -11.12 -26.25
N ALA A 60 13.85 -11.37 -26.34
CA ALA A 60 13.31 -12.73 -26.31
C ALA A 60 13.86 -13.60 -27.45
N ALA A 61 13.91 -13.05 -28.67
CA ALA A 61 14.44 -13.74 -29.85
C ALA A 61 15.94 -14.08 -29.70
N MET A 62 16.73 -13.21 -29.07
CA MET A 62 18.14 -13.53 -28.75
C MET A 62 18.29 -14.72 -27.81
N GLY A 63 17.31 -14.97 -26.94
CA GLY A 63 17.30 -16.12 -26.03
C GLY A 63 16.86 -17.44 -26.66
N THR A 64 16.14 -17.40 -27.80
CA THR A 64 15.67 -18.61 -28.49
C THR A 64 16.65 -19.12 -29.53
N VAL A 65 17.45 -18.24 -30.14
CA VAL A 65 18.46 -18.60 -31.12
C VAL A 65 19.78 -18.92 -30.41
N PRO A 66 20.35 -20.14 -30.57
CA PRO A 66 21.62 -20.51 -29.92
C PRO A 66 22.73 -19.49 -30.23
N PRO A 67 23.45 -19.00 -29.21
CA PRO A 67 24.50 -18.01 -29.43
C PRO A 67 25.65 -18.61 -30.26
N PRO A 68 26.15 -17.91 -31.28
CA PRO A 68 27.25 -18.37 -32.11
C PRO A 68 28.58 -18.31 -31.34
N ASP A 69 29.57 -19.05 -31.83
CA ASP A 69 30.95 -18.90 -31.36
C ASP A 69 31.45 -17.45 -31.61
N PRO A 70 32.20 -16.84 -30.67
CA PRO A 70 32.65 -15.45 -30.82
C PRO A 70 33.48 -15.16 -32.06
N GLU A 71 34.24 -16.14 -32.60
CA GLU A 71 35.00 -15.95 -33.83
C GLU A 71 34.09 -15.97 -35.06
N THR A 72 33.17 -16.94 -35.11
CA THR A 72 32.17 -17.05 -36.19
C THR A 72 31.30 -15.80 -36.27
N HIS A 73 30.88 -15.27 -35.12
CA HIS A 73 30.04 -14.08 -35.02
C HIS A 73 30.68 -12.81 -35.58
N ARG A 74 32.01 -12.72 -35.63
CA ARG A 74 32.70 -11.55 -36.21
C ARG A 74 32.62 -11.51 -37.74
N THR A 75 32.45 -12.66 -38.37
CA THR A 75 32.51 -12.80 -39.83
C THR A 75 31.16 -13.13 -40.46
N ASP A 76 30.25 -13.74 -39.70
CA ASP A 76 28.96 -14.23 -40.20
C ASP A 76 27.78 -13.49 -39.55
N VAL A 77 26.84 -13.05 -40.39
CA VAL A 77 25.60 -12.38 -39.97
C VAL A 77 24.42 -13.35 -39.84
N ALA A 78 24.60 -14.65 -40.10
CA ALA A 78 23.54 -15.65 -40.06
C ALA A 78 22.75 -15.63 -38.74
N TRP A 79 23.43 -15.48 -37.60
CA TRP A 79 22.77 -15.38 -36.30
C TRP A 79 21.92 -14.10 -36.17
N LEU A 80 22.43 -12.94 -36.64
CA LEU A 80 21.68 -11.68 -36.61
C LEU A 80 20.42 -11.76 -37.48
N THR A 81 20.51 -12.39 -38.65
CA THR A 81 19.36 -12.64 -39.53
C THR A 81 18.36 -13.57 -38.85
N ALA A 82 18.81 -14.66 -38.24
CA ALA A 82 17.95 -15.61 -37.53
C ALA A 82 17.21 -14.95 -36.34
N VAL A 83 17.90 -14.12 -35.55
CA VAL A 83 17.29 -13.36 -34.46
C VAL A 83 16.25 -12.37 -34.99
N LEU A 84 16.57 -11.65 -36.08
CA LEU A 84 15.63 -10.72 -36.69
C LEU A 84 14.38 -11.44 -37.21
N ASP A 85 14.55 -12.56 -37.91
CA ASP A 85 13.44 -13.35 -38.45
C ASP A 85 12.57 -13.95 -37.34
N ALA A 86 13.17 -14.32 -36.20
CA ALA A 86 12.44 -14.78 -35.02
C ALA A 86 11.65 -13.64 -34.33
N ALA A 87 12.16 -12.41 -34.35
CA ALA A 87 11.52 -11.25 -33.69
C ALA A 87 10.42 -10.60 -34.54
N ARG A 88 10.53 -10.64 -35.87
CA ARG A 88 9.63 -9.95 -36.82
C ARG A 88 8.13 -10.27 -36.69
N PRO A 89 7.69 -11.51 -36.39
CA PRO A 89 6.27 -11.83 -36.24
C PRO A 89 5.58 -11.00 -35.15
N GLU A 90 6.30 -10.67 -34.07
CA GLU A 90 5.76 -9.89 -32.93
C GLU A 90 6.14 -8.41 -33.00
N ALA A 91 7.23 -8.06 -33.70
CA ALA A 91 7.68 -6.69 -33.90
C ALA A 91 8.04 -6.42 -35.37
N PRO A 92 7.04 -6.21 -36.26
CA PRO A 92 7.26 -6.06 -37.71
C PRO A 92 8.07 -4.83 -38.10
N GLY A 93 8.16 -3.83 -37.21
CA GLY A 93 8.98 -2.62 -37.39
C GLY A 93 10.48 -2.82 -37.17
N LEU A 94 10.93 -3.99 -36.69
CA LEU A 94 12.36 -4.27 -36.55
C LEU A 94 13.01 -4.51 -37.92
N THR A 95 14.10 -3.79 -38.17
CA THR A 95 14.88 -3.87 -39.41
C THR A 95 16.35 -4.20 -39.12
N ALA A 96 17.04 -4.75 -40.12
CA ALA A 96 18.49 -4.96 -40.03
C ALA A 96 19.25 -3.63 -39.81
N SER A 97 18.77 -2.53 -40.39
CA SER A 97 19.34 -1.20 -40.13
C SER A 97 19.19 -0.78 -38.67
N TYR A 98 18.07 -1.08 -38.03
CA TYR A 98 17.87 -0.77 -36.62
C TYR A 98 18.77 -1.61 -35.70
N LEU A 99 18.97 -2.90 -35.99
CA LEU A 99 19.95 -3.74 -35.29
C LEU A 99 21.37 -3.19 -35.42
N HIS A 100 21.72 -2.67 -36.60
CA HIS A 100 23.01 -2.00 -36.80
C HIS A 100 23.11 -0.72 -35.93
N THR A 101 22.06 0.11 -35.88
CA THR A 101 22.01 1.28 -34.99
C THR A 101 22.20 0.89 -33.53
N LEU A 102 21.49 -0.14 -33.05
CA LEU A 102 21.65 -0.66 -31.68
C LEU A 102 23.09 -1.08 -31.39
N SER A 103 23.74 -1.73 -32.34
CA SER A 103 25.15 -2.12 -32.22
C SER A 103 26.08 -0.91 -32.13
N GLN A 104 25.81 0.16 -32.88
CA GLN A 104 26.61 1.39 -32.87
C GLN A 104 26.45 2.22 -31.58
N VAL A 105 25.24 2.27 -31.02
CA VAL A 105 24.97 3.06 -29.80
C VAL A 105 25.44 2.38 -28.52
N CYS A 106 25.85 1.10 -28.58
CA CYS A 106 26.41 0.40 -27.43
C CYS A 106 27.79 1.00 -27.05
N PRO A 107 27.93 1.61 -25.87
CA PRO A 107 29.20 2.22 -25.50
C PRO A 107 30.26 1.18 -25.14
N TRP A 108 29.89 0.18 -24.33
CA TRP A 108 30.80 -0.85 -23.83
C TRP A 108 30.07 -2.18 -23.66
N PRO A 109 30.28 -3.19 -24.52
CA PRO A 109 29.58 -4.48 -24.41
C PRO A 109 29.78 -5.19 -23.07
N LYS A 110 30.96 -5.01 -22.45
CA LYS A 110 31.27 -5.55 -21.11
C LYS A 110 30.38 -5.02 -19.98
N HIS A 111 29.65 -3.92 -20.19
CA HIS A 111 28.74 -3.35 -19.20
C HIS A 111 27.31 -3.91 -19.28
N ALA A 112 27.04 -4.91 -20.12
CA ALA A 112 25.73 -5.55 -20.25
C ALA A 112 25.05 -5.88 -18.89
N PRO A 113 25.74 -6.43 -17.87
CA PRO A 113 25.11 -6.70 -16.58
C PRO A 113 24.61 -5.44 -15.86
N THR A 114 25.26 -4.29 -16.08
CA THR A 114 24.83 -3.00 -15.53
C THR A 114 23.64 -2.44 -16.27
N TYR A 115 23.60 -2.52 -17.60
CA TYR A 115 22.43 -2.10 -18.37
C TYR A 115 21.19 -2.94 -18.01
N ALA A 116 21.35 -4.25 -17.85
CA ALA A 116 20.28 -5.13 -17.37
C ALA A 116 19.77 -4.74 -15.97
N ARG A 117 20.66 -4.34 -15.04
CA ARG A 117 20.24 -3.80 -13.73
C ARG A 117 19.44 -2.51 -13.84
N MET A 118 19.78 -1.62 -14.78
CA MET A 118 19.02 -0.37 -15.01
C MET A 118 17.60 -0.67 -15.50
N ILE A 119 17.45 -1.63 -16.41
CA ILE A 119 16.14 -2.06 -16.92
C ILE A 119 15.31 -2.71 -15.81
N ARG A 120 15.90 -3.57 -14.97
CA ARG A 120 15.24 -4.13 -13.79
C ARG A 120 14.80 -3.05 -12.79
N ALA A 121 15.63 -2.05 -12.55
CA ALA A 121 15.30 -0.93 -11.68
C ALA A 121 14.10 -0.12 -12.21
N ASP A 122 14.06 0.13 -13.51
CA ASP A 122 12.93 0.83 -14.13
C ASP A 122 11.66 -0.03 -14.11
N ARG A 123 11.76 -1.33 -14.42
CA ARG A 123 10.64 -2.29 -14.29
C ARG A 123 10.07 -2.31 -12.89
N ALA A 124 10.92 -2.32 -11.86
CA ALA A 124 10.49 -2.28 -10.46
C ALA A 124 9.69 -0.99 -10.16
N ARG A 125 10.13 0.17 -10.65
CA ARG A 125 9.39 1.44 -10.55
C ARG A 125 8.02 1.36 -11.23
N ARG A 126 7.96 0.89 -12.50
CA ARG A 126 6.71 0.78 -13.26
C ARG A 126 5.71 -0.16 -12.58
N MET A 127 6.18 -1.30 -12.08
CA MET A 127 5.35 -2.27 -11.35
C MET A 127 4.85 -1.71 -10.02
N LEU A 128 5.71 -1.02 -9.27
CA LEU A 128 5.33 -0.36 -8.03
C LEU A 128 4.23 0.69 -8.27
N ARG A 129 4.37 1.49 -9.33
CA ARG A 129 3.37 2.47 -9.75
C ARG A 129 2.04 1.79 -10.05
N MET A 130 2.03 0.73 -10.85
CA MET A 130 0.80 -0.03 -11.14
C MET A 130 0.13 -0.60 -9.88
N HIS A 131 0.91 -1.10 -8.91
CA HIS A 131 0.34 -1.58 -7.65
C HIS A 131 -0.25 -0.44 -6.81
N ALA A 132 0.39 0.74 -6.80
CA ALA A 132 -0.13 1.92 -6.13
C ALA A 132 -1.43 2.42 -6.79
N GLU A 133 -1.45 2.54 -8.12
CA GLU A 133 -2.65 2.90 -8.89
C GLU A 133 -3.80 1.92 -8.63
N ARG A 134 -3.53 0.60 -8.60
CA ARG A 134 -4.54 -0.41 -8.23
C ARG A 134 -5.05 -0.25 -6.81
N LEU A 135 -4.18 0.03 -5.85
CA LEU A 135 -4.58 0.30 -4.47
C LEU A 135 -5.48 1.53 -4.38
N ALA A 136 -5.12 2.63 -5.05
CA ALA A 136 -5.94 3.84 -5.14
C ALA A 136 -7.31 3.53 -5.74
N GLN A 137 -7.35 2.81 -6.86
CA GLN A 137 -8.59 2.43 -7.54
C GLN A 137 -9.50 1.61 -6.62
N THR A 138 -8.99 0.59 -5.94
CA THR A 138 -9.80 -0.21 -5.02
C THR A 138 -10.30 0.57 -3.81
N ALA A 139 -9.56 1.59 -3.38
CA ALA A 139 -9.94 2.43 -2.25
C ALA A 139 -11.07 3.41 -2.60
N THR A 140 -11.20 3.81 -3.87
CA THR A 140 -12.21 4.78 -4.34
C THR A 140 -13.40 4.11 -5.02
N ASP A 141 -13.34 2.82 -5.31
CA ASP A 141 -14.41 2.09 -5.99
C ASP A 141 -15.56 1.75 -5.04
N THR A 142 -16.65 2.50 -5.17
CA THR A 142 -17.87 2.37 -4.36
C THR A 142 -18.77 1.20 -4.80
N ILE A 143 -18.49 0.57 -5.95
CA ILE A 143 -19.29 -0.52 -6.51
C ILE A 143 -18.86 -1.88 -5.92
N LEU A 144 -17.69 -1.93 -5.26
CA LEU A 144 -17.18 -3.15 -4.66
C LEU A 144 -18.10 -3.66 -3.54
N PRO A 145 -18.47 -4.97 -3.53
CA PRO A 145 -19.30 -5.55 -2.47
C PRO A 145 -18.67 -5.47 -1.07
N ASN A 146 -17.34 -5.54 -0.99
CA ASN A 146 -16.60 -5.37 0.25
C ASN A 146 -15.33 -4.53 -0.04
N PRO A 147 -15.46 -3.19 0.00
CA PRO A 147 -14.39 -2.30 -0.41
C PRO A 147 -13.20 -2.37 0.55
N ALA A 148 -13.45 -2.49 1.86
CA ALA A 148 -12.38 -2.62 2.85
C ALA A 148 -11.56 -3.90 2.66
N ALA A 149 -12.19 -5.06 2.50
CA ALA A 149 -11.46 -6.32 2.31
C ALA A 149 -10.66 -6.31 1.01
N THR A 150 -11.25 -5.83 -0.08
CA THR A 150 -10.58 -5.74 -1.40
C THR A 150 -9.37 -4.80 -1.35
N THR A 151 -9.52 -3.62 -0.72
CA THR A 151 -8.44 -2.65 -0.56
C THR A 151 -7.32 -3.19 0.31
N LEU A 152 -7.64 -3.85 1.43
CA LEU A 152 -6.64 -4.47 2.30
C LEU A 152 -5.89 -5.61 1.58
N ALA A 153 -6.57 -6.40 0.74
CA ALA A 153 -5.95 -7.45 -0.07
C ALA A 153 -4.99 -6.87 -1.13
N GLN A 154 -5.32 -5.72 -1.73
CA GLN A 154 -4.38 -5.01 -2.60
C GLN A 154 -3.18 -4.47 -1.84
N ALA A 155 -3.38 -3.90 -0.64
CA ALA A 155 -2.28 -3.46 0.21
C ALA A 155 -1.34 -4.64 0.58
N ASP A 156 -1.89 -5.84 0.84
CA ASP A 156 -1.08 -7.04 1.09
C ASP A 156 -0.34 -7.54 -0.15
N THR A 157 -0.94 -7.40 -1.32
CA THR A 157 -0.29 -7.72 -2.60
C THR A 157 0.88 -6.78 -2.86
N LEU A 158 0.70 -5.48 -2.64
CA LEU A 158 1.77 -4.50 -2.73
C LEU A 158 2.86 -4.73 -1.67
N GLY A 159 2.49 -5.09 -0.44
CA GLY A 159 3.42 -5.44 0.63
C GLY A 159 4.32 -6.64 0.26
N ARG A 160 3.73 -7.71 -0.27
CA ARG A 160 4.49 -8.89 -0.76
C ARG A 160 5.40 -8.54 -1.93
N PHE A 161 4.94 -7.68 -2.85
CA PHE A 161 5.77 -7.19 -3.96
C PHE A 161 6.99 -6.41 -3.46
N LEU A 162 6.82 -5.51 -2.49
CA LEU A 162 7.92 -4.76 -1.88
C LEU A 162 8.92 -5.66 -1.14
N GLU A 163 8.44 -6.73 -0.49
CA GLU A 163 9.33 -7.71 0.15
C GLU A 163 10.18 -8.46 -0.89
N ASN A 164 9.57 -8.88 -2.01
CA ASN A 164 10.31 -9.49 -3.12
C ASN A 164 11.35 -8.52 -3.70
N LEU A 165 10.97 -7.28 -3.98
CA LEU A 165 11.90 -6.25 -4.46
C LEU A 165 13.08 -6.02 -3.50
N SER A 166 12.83 -6.08 -2.19
CA SER A 166 13.89 -5.92 -1.18
C SER A 166 14.99 -6.99 -1.29
N GLY A 167 14.67 -8.18 -1.78
CA GLY A 167 15.65 -9.24 -2.04
C GLY A 167 16.47 -9.02 -3.32
N GLN A 168 15.99 -8.20 -4.25
CA GLN A 168 16.61 -7.97 -5.56
C GLN A 168 17.58 -6.78 -5.59
N PHE A 169 17.40 -5.82 -4.68
CA PHE A 169 18.19 -4.59 -4.63
C PHE A 169 18.95 -4.47 -3.32
N ALA A 170 20.28 -4.28 -3.40
CA ALA A 170 21.12 -4.13 -2.23
C ALA A 170 20.71 -2.90 -1.39
N PRO A 171 20.67 -3.02 -0.04
CA PRO A 171 20.39 -1.89 0.84
C PRO A 171 21.41 -0.77 0.67
N HIS A 172 20.97 0.48 0.80
CA HIS A 172 21.85 1.64 0.82
C HIS A 172 21.53 2.52 2.03
N PRO A 173 22.48 2.72 2.97
CA PRO A 173 22.20 3.42 4.22
C PRO A 173 21.73 4.86 3.98
N GLY A 174 20.73 5.28 4.75
CA GLY A 174 20.37 6.70 4.91
C GLY A 174 19.58 7.34 3.76
N SER A 175 18.90 6.57 2.91
CA SER A 175 18.18 7.14 1.77
C SER A 175 16.66 6.94 1.89
N LEU A 176 15.99 7.92 2.52
CA LEU A 176 14.55 8.12 2.34
C LEU A 176 14.27 8.66 0.92
N PRO A 177 13.03 8.52 0.38
CA PRO A 177 12.66 9.20 -0.86
C PRO A 177 13.01 10.68 -0.82
N ARG A 178 13.50 11.21 -1.95
CA ARG A 178 13.80 12.64 -2.14
C ARG A 178 12.54 13.47 -2.38
N THR A 179 11.45 12.82 -2.77
CA THR A 179 10.15 13.45 -2.99
C THR A 179 9.61 13.96 -1.67
N VAL A 180 9.20 15.23 -1.64
CA VAL A 180 8.36 15.76 -0.57
C VAL A 180 7.03 15.00 -0.65
N PRO A 181 6.57 14.33 0.44
CA PRO A 181 5.29 13.63 0.41
C PRO A 181 4.18 14.61 0.04
N PRO A 182 3.25 14.24 -0.85
CA PRO A 182 2.08 15.07 -1.11
C PRO A 182 1.33 15.29 0.20
N GLU A 183 0.70 16.46 0.32
CA GLU A 183 -0.22 16.71 1.41
C GLU A 183 -1.31 15.64 1.41
N ALA A 184 -1.71 15.18 2.59
CA ALA A 184 -2.76 14.19 2.68
C ALA A 184 -4.03 14.79 2.05
N PRO A 185 -4.76 14.04 1.20
CA PRO A 185 -6.02 14.52 0.66
C PRO A 185 -6.94 14.90 1.82
N PRO A 186 -7.78 15.95 1.65
CA PRO A 186 -8.75 16.30 2.66
C PRO A 186 -9.64 15.09 2.96
N ARG A 187 -10.08 14.97 4.22
CA ARG A 187 -11.02 13.92 4.59
C ARG A 187 -12.29 14.08 3.75
N ASP A 188 -12.88 12.96 3.35
CA ASP A 188 -14.15 12.95 2.65
C ASP A 188 -15.23 13.57 3.55
N SER A 189 -15.60 14.82 3.24
CA SER A 189 -16.64 15.59 3.89
C SER A 189 -17.90 15.68 3.02
N GLY A 190 -18.13 14.69 2.15
CA GLY A 190 -19.37 14.57 1.40
C GLY A 190 -20.58 14.45 2.32
N GLU A 191 -21.75 14.85 1.83
CA GLU A 191 -22.99 14.90 2.62
C GLU A 191 -23.32 13.56 3.28
N GLU A 192 -23.19 12.45 2.53
CA GLU A 192 -23.37 11.09 3.05
C GLU A 192 -22.42 10.79 4.23
N ALA A 193 -21.15 11.20 4.14
CA ALA A 193 -20.19 10.99 5.21
C ALA A 193 -20.57 11.75 6.48
N LEU A 194 -21.02 12.99 6.33
CA LEU A 194 -21.44 13.82 7.43
C LEU A 194 -22.72 13.29 8.08
N ASP A 195 -23.66 12.80 7.28
CA ASP A 195 -24.90 12.21 7.78
C ASP A 195 -24.66 10.93 8.56
N GLU A 196 -23.74 10.07 8.11
CA GLU A 196 -23.35 8.87 8.85
C GLU A 196 -22.72 9.20 10.20
N GLU A 197 -21.88 10.23 10.27
CA GLU A 197 -21.29 10.69 11.53
C GLU A 197 -22.33 11.30 12.47
N ARG A 198 -23.29 12.06 11.94
CA ARG A 198 -24.43 12.60 12.71
C ARG A 198 -25.27 11.46 13.30
N LEU A 199 -25.59 10.46 12.48
CA LEU A 199 -26.35 9.28 12.89
C LEU A 199 -25.59 8.48 13.95
N LEU A 200 -24.27 8.33 13.82
CA LEU A 200 -23.42 7.73 14.85
C LEU A 200 -23.51 8.52 16.16
N LEU A 201 -23.33 9.83 16.15
CA LEU A 201 -23.34 10.65 17.36
C LEU A 201 -24.71 10.60 18.07
N ALA A 202 -25.81 10.68 17.32
CA ALA A 202 -27.15 10.59 17.88
C ALA A 202 -27.46 9.20 18.44
N THR A 203 -27.15 8.13 17.70
CA THR A 203 -27.34 6.75 18.20
C THR A 203 -26.45 6.43 19.39
N ALA A 204 -25.20 6.89 19.40
CA ALA A 204 -24.27 6.74 20.51
C ALA A 204 -24.77 7.43 21.79
N THR A 205 -25.42 8.60 21.64
CA THR A 205 -26.04 9.32 22.75
C THR A 205 -27.25 8.55 23.30
N ALA A 206 -28.05 7.92 22.43
CA ALA A 206 -29.20 7.11 22.84
C ALA A 206 -28.83 5.75 23.44
N HIS A 207 -27.68 5.19 23.03
CA HIS A 207 -27.22 3.85 23.44
C HIS A 207 -25.79 3.86 24.02
N PRO A 208 -25.51 4.63 25.09
CA PRO A 208 -24.16 4.86 25.62
C PRO A 208 -23.48 3.58 26.15
N ALA A 209 -24.25 2.55 26.51
CA ALA A 209 -23.70 1.28 27.00
C ALA A 209 -22.86 0.55 25.94
N GLN A 210 -23.23 0.68 24.66
CA GLN A 210 -22.58 0.02 23.52
C GLN A 210 -21.19 0.60 23.21
N LEU A 211 -20.94 1.85 23.59
CA LEU A 211 -19.66 2.53 23.33
C LEU A 211 -18.46 1.85 24.01
N LYS A 212 -18.70 1.05 25.06
CA LYS A 212 -17.66 0.28 25.75
C LYS A 212 -16.97 -0.74 24.85
N ASP A 213 -17.71 -1.27 23.88
CA ASP A 213 -17.24 -2.28 22.93
C ASP A 213 -16.64 -1.65 21.65
N MET A 214 -16.84 -0.34 21.46
CA MET A 214 -16.39 0.43 20.29
C MET A 214 -15.00 1.06 20.44
N ARG A 215 -14.12 0.49 21.27
CA ARG A 215 -12.73 0.97 21.46
C ARG A 215 -11.83 0.87 20.21
N TRP A 216 -12.39 0.41 19.10
CA TRP A 216 -11.75 0.37 17.79
C TRP A 216 -11.99 1.64 16.98
N LEU A 217 -12.96 2.49 17.36
CA LEU A 217 -13.22 3.77 16.70
C LEU A 217 -12.52 4.90 17.46
N MET A 218 -11.73 5.71 16.75
CA MET A 218 -11.04 6.84 17.36
C MET A 218 -11.49 8.18 16.77
N PRO A 219 -11.28 9.29 17.49
CA PRO A 219 -11.63 10.62 16.99
C PRO A 219 -10.98 10.97 15.65
N GLU A 220 -9.80 10.43 15.36
CA GLU A 220 -9.07 10.71 14.10
C GLU A 220 -9.75 10.09 12.86
N ASP A 221 -10.75 9.22 13.05
CA ASP A 221 -11.48 8.55 11.99
C ASP A 221 -12.61 9.42 11.40
N PHE A 222 -13.05 10.44 12.14
CA PHE A 222 -14.12 11.35 11.71
C PHE A 222 -13.62 12.36 10.67
N ALA A 223 -14.44 12.65 9.68
CA ALA A 223 -14.24 13.68 8.67
C ALA A 223 -14.22 15.08 9.30
N LEU A 224 -15.20 15.40 10.14
CA LEU A 224 -15.30 16.72 10.78
C LEU A 224 -14.64 16.75 12.17
N PRO A 225 -13.76 17.73 12.44
CA PRO A 225 -13.16 17.92 13.77
C PRO A 225 -14.21 18.13 14.88
N LEU A 226 -15.34 18.78 14.57
CA LEU A 226 -16.45 18.93 15.51
C LEU A 226 -17.04 17.57 15.91
N HIS A 227 -17.32 16.71 14.94
CA HIS A 227 -17.85 15.36 15.21
C HIS A 227 -16.85 14.50 15.97
N ALA A 228 -15.56 14.57 15.63
CA ALA A 228 -14.48 13.93 16.38
C ALA A 228 -14.49 14.37 17.86
N SER A 229 -14.68 15.66 18.11
CA SER A 229 -14.70 16.22 19.46
C SER A 229 -15.96 15.83 20.24
N LEU A 230 -17.12 15.73 19.58
CA LEU A 230 -18.35 15.20 20.17
C LEU A 230 -18.23 13.71 20.51
N TRP A 231 -17.59 12.92 19.65
CA TRP A 231 -17.26 11.52 19.95
C TRP A 231 -16.36 11.39 21.19
N GLN A 232 -15.37 12.29 21.35
CA GLN A 232 -14.56 12.34 22.56
C GLN A 232 -15.38 12.71 23.80
N CYS A 233 -16.36 13.62 23.70
CA CYS A 233 -17.26 13.96 24.82
C CYS A 233 -18.04 12.73 25.27
N LEU A 234 -18.69 12.05 24.33
CA LEU A 234 -19.48 10.83 24.56
C LEU A 234 -18.65 9.74 25.23
N THR A 235 -17.51 9.39 24.63
CA THR A 235 -16.63 8.34 25.17
C THR A 235 -16.03 8.70 26.53
N SER A 236 -15.80 9.98 26.81
CA SER A 236 -15.32 10.45 28.13
C SER A 236 -16.40 10.31 29.21
N LEU A 237 -17.64 10.70 28.93
CA LEU A 237 -18.77 10.52 29.86
C LEU A 237 -18.97 9.02 30.17
N VAL A 238 -19.00 8.17 29.14
CA VAL A 238 -19.12 6.71 29.30
C VAL A 238 -17.96 6.12 30.11
N HIS A 239 -16.73 6.62 29.88
CA HIS A 239 -15.56 6.15 30.60
C HIS A 239 -15.61 6.50 32.10
N ARG A 240 -16.12 7.69 32.45
CA ARG A 240 -16.33 8.13 33.84
C ARG A 240 -17.52 7.46 34.52
N GLY A 241 -18.43 6.87 33.73
CA GLY A 241 -19.69 6.32 34.23
C GLY A 241 -20.75 7.39 34.48
N ASP A 242 -20.57 8.58 33.89
CA ASP A 242 -21.54 9.67 33.95
C ASP A 242 -22.79 9.33 33.11
N PRO A 243 -23.97 9.86 33.47
CA PRO A 243 -25.15 9.76 32.61
C PRO A 243 -24.87 10.43 31.26
N VAL A 244 -25.36 9.80 30.19
CA VAL A 244 -25.23 10.30 28.81
C VAL A 244 -26.62 10.55 28.25
N ASP A 245 -26.83 11.78 27.82
CA ASP A 245 -28.01 12.31 27.13
C ASP A 245 -27.58 13.58 26.34
N PRO A 246 -28.42 14.15 25.47
CA PRO A 246 -28.06 15.34 24.71
C PRO A 246 -27.59 16.54 25.55
N VAL A 247 -28.17 16.75 26.74
CA VAL A 247 -27.86 17.90 27.61
C VAL A 247 -26.50 17.71 28.30
N THR A 248 -26.21 16.49 28.77
CA THR A 248 -24.91 16.14 29.37
C THR A 248 -23.79 16.19 28.33
N VAL A 249 -24.05 15.78 27.09
CA VAL A 249 -23.09 15.93 25.97
C VAL A 249 -22.85 17.40 25.65
N LEU A 250 -23.91 18.22 25.56
CA LEU A 250 -23.78 19.67 25.38
C LEU A 250 -22.97 20.32 26.51
N TRP A 251 -23.20 19.92 27.75
CA TRP A 251 -22.44 20.40 28.91
C TRP A 251 -20.95 20.06 28.80
N GLU A 252 -20.60 18.81 28.49
CA GLU A 252 -19.21 18.40 28.28
C GLU A 252 -18.57 19.15 27.10
N ALA A 253 -19.32 19.34 26.01
CA ALA A 253 -18.88 20.07 24.83
C ALA A 253 -18.58 21.55 25.13
N GLN A 254 -19.38 22.20 25.96
CA GLN A 254 -19.11 23.56 26.43
C GLN A 254 -17.78 23.64 27.17
N HIS A 255 -17.49 22.69 28.07
CA HIS A 255 -16.25 22.67 28.85
C HIS A 255 -15.01 22.47 27.97
N ARG A 256 -15.20 21.88 26.79
CA ARG A 256 -14.16 21.70 25.77
C ARG A 256 -14.09 22.84 24.76
N GLY A 257 -14.92 23.88 24.92
CA GLY A 257 -14.92 25.04 24.03
C GLY A 257 -15.56 24.79 22.66
N LEU A 258 -16.40 23.76 22.50
CA LEU A 258 -17.01 23.40 21.21
C LEU A 258 -18.17 24.31 20.77
N LEU A 259 -18.59 25.26 21.63
CA LEU A 259 -19.60 26.28 21.32
C LEU A 259 -18.99 27.57 20.74
N ALA A 260 -17.73 27.51 20.31
CA ALA A 260 -17.06 28.58 19.58
C ALA A 260 -17.36 28.50 18.07
N ASP A 261 -16.94 29.51 17.32
CA ASP A 261 -16.94 29.51 15.84
C ASP A 261 -18.31 29.31 15.17
N GLY A 262 -19.37 29.82 15.80
CA GLY A 262 -20.72 29.86 15.21
C GLY A 262 -21.57 28.61 15.43
N VAL A 263 -21.07 27.63 16.18
CA VAL A 263 -21.87 26.45 16.60
C VAL A 263 -22.76 26.85 17.79
N THR A 264 -24.08 26.84 17.59
CA THR A 264 -25.02 27.15 18.67
C THR A 264 -25.31 25.92 19.55
N PRO A 265 -25.71 26.10 20.82
CA PRO A 265 -26.18 25.00 21.65
C PRO A 265 -27.31 24.18 21.01
N SER A 266 -28.21 24.85 20.27
CA SER A 266 -29.29 24.20 19.52
C SER A 266 -28.78 23.32 18.39
N ASP A 267 -27.75 23.75 17.66
CA ASP A 267 -27.16 22.96 16.58
C ASP A 267 -26.55 21.67 17.12
N LEU A 268 -25.78 21.78 18.22
CA LEU A 268 -25.17 20.62 18.87
C LEU A 268 -26.22 19.65 19.39
N MET A 269 -27.27 20.16 20.06
CA MET A 269 -28.40 19.35 20.50
C MET A 269 -29.05 18.61 19.32
N ALA A 270 -29.26 19.27 18.18
CA ALA A 270 -29.84 18.65 17.00
C ALA A 270 -28.96 17.49 16.47
N LEU A 271 -27.63 17.66 16.45
CA LEU A 271 -26.68 16.62 16.01
C LEU A 271 -26.75 15.32 16.83
N VAL A 272 -27.16 15.39 18.10
CA VAL A 272 -27.12 14.24 19.03
C VAL A 272 -28.50 13.71 19.42
N SER A 273 -29.59 14.26 18.87
CA SER A 273 -30.96 13.97 19.36
C SER A 273 -31.78 13.02 18.50
N MET A 274 -31.37 12.71 17.27
CA MET A 274 -32.17 11.93 16.30
C MET A 274 -31.54 10.57 15.98
N PRO A 275 -31.62 9.56 16.88
CA PRO A 275 -31.01 8.25 16.67
C PRO A 275 -31.75 7.42 15.62
N ALA A 276 -31.00 6.66 14.81
CA ALA A 276 -31.53 5.63 13.93
C ALA A 276 -30.53 4.49 13.74
N GLY A 277 -30.95 3.22 13.89
CA GLY A 277 -30.04 2.06 13.76
C GLY A 277 -29.16 1.84 15.01
N SER A 278 -27.99 1.24 14.83
CA SER A 278 -27.05 0.98 15.93
C SER A 278 -25.76 1.81 15.83
N PRO A 279 -25.16 2.24 16.96
CA PRO A 279 -23.84 2.85 17.01
C PRO A 279 -22.76 2.00 16.34
N GLU A 280 -22.78 0.67 16.51
CA GLU A 280 -21.78 -0.20 15.90
C GLU A 280 -21.84 -0.13 14.37
N HIS A 281 -23.05 -0.15 13.78
CA HIS A 281 -23.23 -0.07 12.34
C HIS A 281 -22.66 1.23 11.77
N TRP A 282 -23.00 2.37 12.36
CA TRP A 282 -22.48 3.66 11.88
C TRP A 282 -20.99 3.83 12.17
N GLY A 283 -20.51 3.33 13.31
CA GLY A 283 -19.09 3.34 13.63
C GLY A 283 -18.28 2.51 12.62
N GLU A 284 -18.80 1.36 12.19
CA GLU A 284 -18.17 0.53 11.17
C GLU A 284 -18.05 1.30 9.86
N LYS A 285 -19.10 2.00 9.44
CA LYS A 285 -19.05 2.85 8.24
C LYS A 285 -18.02 3.98 8.34
N VAL A 286 -17.96 4.69 9.47
CA VAL A 286 -16.96 5.75 9.71
C VAL A 286 -15.54 5.18 9.65
N LEU A 287 -15.29 4.05 10.32
CA LEU A 287 -13.97 3.41 10.30
C LEU A 287 -13.62 2.87 8.90
N GLN A 288 -14.59 2.31 8.17
CA GLN A 288 -14.40 1.85 6.80
C GLN A 288 -13.98 3.01 5.91
N ARG A 289 -14.67 4.16 5.97
CA ARG A 289 -14.31 5.37 5.23
C ARG A 289 -12.90 5.83 5.57
N ALA A 290 -12.56 5.92 6.87
CA ALA A 290 -11.23 6.31 7.32
C ALA A 290 -10.12 5.38 6.78
N LEU A 291 -10.40 4.08 6.72
CA LEU A 291 -9.51 3.06 6.16
C LEU A 291 -9.30 3.27 4.66
N LEU A 292 -10.38 3.44 3.89
CA LEU A 292 -10.34 3.66 2.45
C LEU A 292 -9.61 4.97 2.11
N ALA A 293 -9.94 6.06 2.80
CA ALA A 293 -9.27 7.35 2.65
C ALA A 293 -7.76 7.25 2.96
N ARG A 294 -7.37 6.54 4.02
CA ARG A 294 -5.96 6.30 4.33
C ARG A 294 -5.27 5.46 3.24
N ALA A 295 -5.94 4.44 2.71
CA ALA A 295 -5.37 3.59 1.68
C ALA A 295 -5.12 4.37 0.39
N HIS A 296 -6.08 5.21 0.01
CA HIS A 296 -5.92 6.15 -1.09
C HIS A 296 -4.76 7.12 -0.85
N ALA A 297 -4.65 7.74 0.32
CA ALA A 297 -3.54 8.63 0.66
C ALA A 297 -2.16 7.94 0.59
N VAL A 298 -2.08 6.68 1.04
CA VAL A 298 -0.87 5.86 0.94
C VAL A 298 -0.54 5.56 -0.52
N ALA A 299 -1.53 5.19 -1.33
CA ALA A 299 -1.35 4.97 -2.75
C ALA A 299 -0.82 6.22 -3.47
N THR A 300 -1.44 7.39 -3.24
CA THR A 300 -1.01 8.68 -3.81
C THR A 300 0.43 9.01 -3.42
N ARG A 301 0.82 8.77 -2.16
CA ARG A 301 2.20 8.96 -1.71
C ARG A 301 3.19 8.04 -2.43
N ILE A 302 2.83 6.78 -2.64
CA ILE A 302 3.68 5.82 -3.37
C ILE A 302 3.80 6.20 -4.85
N THR A 303 2.70 6.63 -5.48
CA THR A 303 2.71 7.13 -6.86
C THR A 303 3.65 8.32 -7.00
N ALA A 304 3.58 9.30 -6.07
CA ALA A 304 4.49 10.44 -6.05
C ALA A 304 5.97 10.01 -5.91
N TYR A 305 6.27 8.96 -5.14
CA TYR A 305 7.62 8.40 -5.09
C TYR A 305 8.06 7.84 -6.45
N THR A 306 7.17 7.15 -7.16
CA THR A 306 7.47 6.58 -8.47
C THR A 306 7.57 7.62 -9.59
N ASP A 307 6.86 8.74 -9.47
CA ASP A 307 6.90 9.84 -10.45
C ASP A 307 8.21 10.62 -10.38
N GLU A 308 8.87 10.63 -9.21
CA GLU A 308 10.18 11.27 -9.04
C GLU A 308 11.31 10.36 -9.58
N PRO A 309 11.92 10.69 -10.74
CA PRO A 309 12.94 9.85 -11.36
C PRO A 309 14.23 9.77 -10.52
N ALA A 310 14.51 10.77 -9.67
CA ALA A 310 15.72 10.80 -8.85
C ALA A 310 15.69 9.78 -7.68
N ASN A 311 14.53 9.19 -7.37
CA ASN A 311 14.44 8.15 -6.35
C ASN A 311 15.07 6.84 -6.85
N THR A 312 16.02 6.31 -6.11
CA THR A 312 16.59 4.98 -6.37
C THR A 312 15.61 3.86 -6.00
N PRO A 313 15.77 2.64 -6.54
CA PRO A 313 14.93 1.50 -6.16
C PRO A 313 14.88 1.25 -4.64
N HIS A 314 16.00 1.42 -3.94
CA HIS A 314 16.04 1.24 -2.48
C HIS A 314 15.22 2.31 -1.74
N GLN A 315 15.25 3.56 -2.20
CA GLN A 315 14.42 4.64 -1.67
C GLN A 315 12.93 4.38 -1.90
N LEU A 316 12.56 3.91 -3.10
CA LEU A 316 11.19 3.52 -3.40
C LEU A 316 10.71 2.42 -2.45
N ILE A 317 11.49 1.34 -2.29
CA ILE A 317 11.14 0.23 -1.40
C ILE A 317 10.96 0.72 0.04
N THR A 318 11.93 1.46 0.57
CA THR A 318 11.91 1.96 1.96
C THR A 318 10.74 2.92 2.20
N GLY A 319 10.55 3.89 1.30
CA GLY A 319 9.45 4.85 1.37
C GLY A 319 8.08 4.20 1.31
N SER A 320 7.88 3.28 0.36
CA SER A 320 6.60 2.59 0.19
C SER A 320 6.28 1.64 1.35
N ARG A 321 7.27 0.94 1.91
CA ARG A 321 7.07 0.13 3.12
C ARG A 321 6.64 0.99 4.30
N ARG A 322 7.27 2.15 4.49
CA ARG A 322 6.89 3.10 5.54
C ARG A 322 5.48 3.65 5.32
N ALA A 323 5.14 4.02 4.09
CA ALA A 323 3.79 4.49 3.77
C ALA A 323 2.72 3.43 4.06
N LEU A 324 2.97 2.16 3.71
CA LEU A 324 2.05 1.06 4.04
C LEU A 324 1.94 0.79 5.53
N ALA A 325 2.99 1.02 6.32
CA ALA A 325 2.94 0.82 7.76
C ALA A 325 1.85 1.69 8.42
N ASP A 326 1.58 2.89 7.87
CA ASP A 326 0.52 3.80 8.33
C ASP A 326 -0.88 3.16 8.27
N LEU A 327 -1.10 2.13 7.42
CA LEU A 327 -2.39 1.41 7.33
C LEU A 327 -2.56 0.32 8.39
N THR A 328 -1.49 -0.09 9.05
CA THR A 328 -1.51 -1.29 9.91
C THR A 328 -2.38 -1.08 11.15
N ALA A 329 -2.32 0.12 11.74
CA ALA A 329 -3.16 0.47 12.90
C ALA A 329 -4.67 0.45 12.56
N LEU A 330 -5.04 1.01 11.41
CA LEU A 330 -6.41 1.00 10.89
C LEU A 330 -6.89 -0.42 10.59
N ARG A 331 -6.05 -1.24 9.96
CA ARG A 331 -6.34 -2.66 9.70
C ARG A 331 -6.63 -3.43 10.98
N THR A 332 -5.81 -3.28 12.03
CA THR A 332 -6.03 -3.97 13.31
C THR A 332 -7.31 -3.50 14.01
N ARG A 333 -7.71 -2.23 13.84
CA ARG A 333 -9.00 -1.74 14.33
C ARG A 333 -10.17 -2.32 13.52
N TRP A 334 -10.07 -2.33 12.19
CA TRP A 334 -11.08 -2.90 11.30
C TRP A 334 -11.30 -4.40 11.56
N GLN A 335 -10.22 -5.15 11.77
CA GLN A 335 -10.33 -6.58 12.12
C GLN A 335 -11.11 -6.81 13.42
N ARG A 336 -11.02 -5.89 14.39
CA ARG A 336 -11.76 -5.98 15.65
C ARG A 336 -13.26 -5.69 15.50
N THR A 337 -13.67 -4.95 14.49
CA THR A 337 -15.11 -4.76 14.19
C THR A 337 -15.69 -6.02 13.59
N THR A 338 -14.96 -6.61 12.62
CA THR A 338 -15.39 -7.80 11.88
C THR A 338 -15.14 -9.12 12.61
N ALA A 339 -14.37 -9.10 13.70
CA ALA A 339 -14.14 -10.28 14.52
C ALA A 339 -15.46 -10.63 15.20
N THR A 340 -16.19 -11.56 14.59
CA THR A 340 -17.20 -12.33 15.31
C THR A 340 -16.56 -12.83 16.60
N THR A 341 -17.21 -12.55 17.73
CA THR A 341 -16.91 -13.16 19.03
C THR A 341 -16.47 -14.59 18.76
N PRO A 342 -15.22 -14.99 19.08
CA PRO A 342 -14.82 -16.38 18.87
C PRO A 342 -15.90 -17.23 19.54
N PRO A 343 -16.41 -18.30 18.90
CA PRO A 343 -17.40 -19.14 19.54
C PRO A 343 -16.82 -19.48 20.90
N THR A 344 -17.53 -19.08 21.96
CA THR A 344 -17.15 -19.39 23.34
C THR A 344 -16.88 -20.88 23.32
N ALA A 345 -15.60 -21.25 23.26
CA ALA A 345 -15.23 -22.65 23.13
C ALA A 345 -15.91 -23.31 24.30
N ALA A 346 -16.89 -24.17 23.99
CA ALA A 346 -17.68 -24.83 25.00
C ALA A 346 -16.68 -25.40 25.99
N ARG A 347 -16.62 -24.79 27.18
CA ARG A 347 -15.62 -25.09 28.16
C ARG A 347 -15.80 -26.56 28.45
N THR A 348 -14.90 -27.39 27.93
CA THR A 348 -14.91 -28.83 28.18
C THR A 348 -15.06 -29.01 29.68
N PRO A 349 -15.98 -29.86 30.15
CA PRO A 349 -16.13 -30.07 31.58
C PRO A 349 -14.76 -30.42 32.13
N ARG A 350 -14.21 -29.55 32.99
CA ARG A 350 -13.01 -29.85 33.74
C ARG A 350 -13.29 -31.17 34.44
N THR A 351 -12.54 -32.21 34.07
CA THR A 351 -12.44 -33.44 34.85
C THR A 351 -12.17 -33.03 36.31
N PRO A 352 -12.84 -33.65 37.29
CA PRO A 352 -12.59 -33.33 38.68
C PRO A 352 -11.10 -33.49 38.96
N ALA A 353 -10.49 -32.47 39.55
CA ALA A 353 -9.12 -32.57 40.01
C ALA A 353 -9.02 -33.75 40.98
N VAL A 354 -8.21 -34.74 40.63
CA VAL A 354 -7.79 -35.78 41.57
C VAL A 354 -7.17 -35.05 42.76
N THR A 355 -7.78 -35.22 43.93
CA THR A 355 -7.28 -34.68 45.19
C THR A 355 -5.88 -35.22 45.42
N ARG A 356 -4.89 -34.33 45.28
CA ARG A 356 -3.51 -34.63 45.65
C ARG A 356 -3.51 -34.86 47.16
N ALA A 357 -3.27 -36.10 47.56
CA ALA A 357 -3.11 -36.48 48.97
C ALA A 357 -2.06 -35.56 49.61
N GLY A 358 -2.46 -34.85 50.66
CA GLY A 358 -1.57 -34.01 51.44
C GLY A 358 -0.49 -34.84 52.16
N PRO A 359 0.65 -34.24 52.50
CA PRO A 359 1.73 -34.93 53.20
C PRO A 359 1.28 -35.37 54.61
N PRO A 360 1.80 -36.49 55.13
CA PRO A 360 1.37 -37.02 56.43
C PRO A 360 1.71 -36.06 57.58
N PRO A 361 0.89 -36.02 58.64
CA PRO A 361 1.07 -35.09 59.74
C PRO A 361 2.33 -35.41 60.54
N ARG A 362 3.11 -34.37 60.83
CA ARG A 362 4.23 -34.41 61.77
C ARG A 362 3.71 -34.68 63.18
N THR A 363 4.24 -35.71 63.81
CA THR A 363 4.08 -36.03 65.23
C THR A 363 4.56 -34.87 66.10
N ALA A 364 3.68 -34.38 66.97
CA ALA A 364 3.98 -33.37 67.97
C ALA A 364 4.76 -33.98 69.15
N ALA A 365 5.82 -33.30 69.59
CA ALA A 365 6.57 -33.64 70.79
C ALA A 365 5.74 -33.33 72.06
N PRO A 366 5.90 -34.09 73.17
CA PRO A 366 5.08 -33.91 74.36
C PRO A 366 5.51 -32.69 75.17
N ALA A 367 4.52 -31.91 75.59
CA ALA A 367 4.68 -30.81 76.53
C ALA A 367 4.93 -31.35 77.94
N ALA A 368 6.08 -31.02 78.51
CA ALA A 368 6.37 -31.22 79.93
C ALA A 368 5.55 -30.22 80.76
N ARG A 369 4.72 -30.72 81.68
CA ARG A 369 4.14 -29.95 82.78
C ARG A 369 4.92 -30.22 84.06
N ALA A 370 5.17 -29.13 84.78
CA ALA A 370 6.01 -29.00 85.96
C ALA A 370 5.61 -29.89 87.15
N ALA A 371 6.60 -30.21 87.99
CA ALA A 371 6.40 -30.51 89.40
C ALA A 371 7.34 -29.65 90.24
N THR A 372 6.72 -28.80 91.07
CA THR A 372 7.23 -28.29 92.34
C THR A 372 7.85 -29.39 93.20
N ARG A 373 9.07 -29.22 93.72
CA ARG A 373 9.37 -28.73 95.08
C ARG A 373 10.87 -28.60 95.29
#